data_AF-A0A844T387-F1
#
_entry.id   AF-A0A844T387-F1
#
_cell.length_a   1.000
_cell.length_b   1.000
_cell.length_c   1.000
_cell.angle_alpha   90.00
_cell.angle_beta   90.00
_cell.angle_gamma   90.00
#
_symmetry.space_group_name_H-M   'P 1'
#
loop_
_entity.id
_entity.type
_entity.pdbx_description
1 polymer ?
#
loop_
_entity_poly.entity_id
_entity_poly.type
_entity_poly.pdbx_seq_one_letter_code
_entity_poly.pdbx_strand_id
1 'polypeptide(L)'
;MVATVIAGFAPTVGTAIAAPAPSAALAAAAESPALLALGVELDERQAAYRAAAACLEKARTVAAELWPEPPAAIVIKTSCEQDLFEGDFEHAEGFEGERLYRDVVGTDGKTYPNAVRLLVLKSDRLQQFLAQVRDSPDAWGSDEDRQKLEADLTAQIAAAKRYEAACANAIATSGITAAKEAAHDRASAVYALLFEVRKHVPRTVAGMLILARAIAAFDEAQPNYAGGGERAGGHILGRELANAVLRVAATTA
;
A
#
# COMPACT_ATOMS: atom_id res chain seq x y z
N MET A 1 22.45 59.56 30.18
CA MET A 1 23.67 59.16 30.93
C MET A 1 24.63 58.53 29.96
N VAL A 2 25.78 59.16 29.80
CA VAL A 2 26.86 58.81 28.88
C VAL A 2 27.86 57.93 29.63
N ALA A 3 28.27 56.80 29.04
CA ALA A 3 29.41 56.03 29.52
C ALA A 3 30.25 55.60 28.32
N THR A 4 31.23 56.44 28.01
CA THR A 4 32.35 56.19 27.11
C THR A 4 33.34 55.27 27.81
N VAL A 5 33.74 54.16 27.16
CA VAL A 5 34.88 53.33 27.60
C VAL A 5 35.90 53.28 26.48
N ILE A 6 37.11 53.74 26.80
CA ILE A 6 38.32 53.75 25.98
C ILE A 6 39.33 52.78 26.61
N ALA A 7 40.20 52.21 25.76
CA ALA A 7 41.45 51.49 26.01
C ALA A 7 41.35 49.96 26.21
N GLY A 8 42.21 49.13 25.64
CA GLY A 8 43.46 49.41 24.93
C GLY A 8 43.92 48.22 24.07
N PHE A 9 44.73 48.52 23.06
CA PHE A 9 45.38 47.53 22.20
C PHE A 9 46.71 47.10 22.84
N ALA A 10 46.90 45.79 23.04
CA ALA A 10 48.19 45.18 23.32
C ALA A 10 48.81 44.63 22.01
N PRO A 11 50.12 44.74 21.79
CA PRO A 11 50.78 44.09 20.67
C PRO A 11 51.03 42.61 21.00
N THR A 12 50.29 41.72 20.34
CA THR A 12 50.53 40.27 20.44
C THR A 12 51.78 39.92 19.64
N VAL A 13 52.80 39.44 20.33
CA VAL A 13 54.05 38.90 19.78
C VAL A 13 53.72 37.77 18.81
N GLY A 14 54.13 37.93 17.55
CA GLY A 14 53.96 36.95 16.50
C GLY A 14 54.81 35.71 16.75
N THR A 15 54.18 34.63 17.19
CA THR A 15 54.72 33.29 17.03
C THR A 15 54.53 32.88 15.58
N ALA A 16 55.63 32.68 14.87
CA ALA A 16 55.62 32.01 13.57
C ALA A 16 55.15 30.57 13.80
N ILE A 17 53.84 30.34 13.66
CA ILE A 17 53.27 29.01 13.57
C ILE A 17 53.79 28.45 12.25
N ALA A 18 54.70 27.48 12.33
CA ALA A 18 55.05 26.66 11.18
C ALA A 18 53.74 26.06 10.65
N ALA A 19 53.28 26.56 9.50
CA ALA A 19 52.14 25.99 8.81
C ALA A 19 52.47 24.51 8.57
N PRO A 20 51.66 23.56 9.07
CA PRO A 20 51.88 22.17 8.74
C PRO A 20 51.90 22.07 7.22
N ALA A 21 52.94 21.40 6.69
CA ALA A 21 53.01 21.06 5.29
C ALA A 21 51.65 20.50 4.88
N PRO A 22 51.07 20.92 3.73
CA PRO A 22 49.76 20.43 3.31
C PRO A 22 49.81 18.91 3.35
N SER A 23 49.08 18.33 4.31
CA SER A 23 48.88 16.90 4.43
C SER A 23 48.54 16.42 3.04
N ALA A 24 49.34 15.49 2.51
CA ALA A 24 49.23 14.97 1.15
C ALA A 24 47.75 14.83 0.83
N ALA A 25 47.23 15.73 -0.02
CA ALA A 25 45.81 15.88 -0.25
C ALA A 25 45.25 14.49 -0.49
N LEU A 26 44.49 13.98 0.48
CA LEU A 26 43.90 12.65 0.41
C LEU A 26 43.16 12.65 -0.92
N ALA A 27 43.66 11.84 -1.87
CA ALA A 27 43.12 11.81 -3.22
C ALA A 27 41.61 11.61 -3.05
N ALA A 28 40.83 12.63 -3.41
CA ALA A 28 39.40 12.67 -3.12
C ALA A 28 38.80 11.35 -3.57
N ALA A 29 38.24 10.58 -2.63
CA ALA A 29 37.77 9.25 -2.91
C ALA A 29 36.73 9.33 -4.04
N ALA A 30 37.07 8.82 -5.22
CA ALA A 30 36.12 8.78 -6.33
C ALA A 30 35.01 7.77 -5.98
N GLU A 31 33.76 8.13 -6.28
CA GLU A 31 32.63 7.22 -6.09
C GLU A 31 32.70 6.08 -7.10
N SER A 32 32.07 4.95 -6.77
CA SER A 32 31.93 3.82 -7.67
C SER A 32 31.16 4.21 -8.95
N PRO A 33 31.72 4.04 -10.16
CA PRO A 33 31.00 4.29 -11.41
C PRO A 33 29.71 3.46 -11.53
N ALA A 34 29.71 2.24 -10.98
CA ALA A 34 28.53 1.39 -10.93
C ALA A 34 27.43 1.99 -10.05
N LEU A 35 27.77 2.58 -8.90
CA LEU A 35 26.78 3.23 -8.02
C LEU A 35 26.18 4.47 -8.71
N LEU A 36 27.00 5.25 -9.41
CA LEU A 36 26.53 6.40 -10.18
C LEU A 36 25.55 5.97 -11.30
N ALA A 37 25.85 4.88 -12.01
CA ALA A 37 24.97 4.32 -13.03
C ALA A 37 23.62 3.85 -12.45
N LEU A 38 23.64 3.15 -11.31
CA LEU A 38 22.42 2.76 -10.58
C LEU A 38 21.59 3.98 -10.15
N GLY A 39 22.26 5.10 -9.84
CA GLY A 39 21.59 6.36 -9.52
C GLY A 39 20.80 6.96 -10.69
N VAL A 40 21.25 6.78 -11.93
CA VAL A 40 20.51 7.19 -13.13
C VAL A 40 19.34 6.25 -13.39
N GLU A 41 19.59 4.94 -13.29
CA GLU A 41 18.56 3.92 -13.47
C GLU A 41 17.41 4.04 -12.45
N LEU A 42 17.72 4.48 -11.23
CA LEU A 42 16.73 4.73 -10.19
C LEU A 42 15.67 5.74 -10.63
N ASP A 43 16.06 6.82 -11.30
CA ASP A 43 15.14 7.86 -11.73
C ASP A 43 14.17 7.36 -12.79
N GLU A 44 14.68 6.57 -13.73
CA GLU A 44 13.86 5.94 -14.77
C GLU A 44 12.86 4.94 -14.17
N ARG A 45 13.33 4.07 -13.26
CA ARG A 45 12.47 3.08 -12.60
C ARG A 45 11.43 3.73 -11.68
N GLN A 46 11.79 4.78 -10.94
CA GLN A 46 10.87 5.52 -10.09
C GLN A 46 9.82 6.27 -10.92
N ALA A 47 10.22 6.90 -12.03
CA ALA A 47 9.28 7.54 -12.95
C ALA A 47 8.30 6.52 -13.57
N ALA A 48 8.79 5.35 -13.98
CA ALA A 48 7.96 4.26 -14.49
C ALA A 48 6.97 3.74 -13.43
N TYR A 49 7.41 3.60 -12.18
CA TYR A 49 6.51 3.25 -11.06
C TYR A 49 5.41 4.29 -10.86
N ARG A 50 5.77 5.58 -10.76
CA ARG A 50 4.78 6.66 -10.60
C ARG A 50 3.76 6.71 -11.73
N ALA A 51 4.21 6.50 -12.97
CA ALA A 51 3.31 6.42 -14.12
C ALA A 51 2.33 5.24 -14.00
N ALA A 52 2.83 4.06 -13.60
CA ALA A 52 1.98 2.88 -13.39
C ALA A 52 1.00 3.06 -12.21
N ALA A 53 1.45 3.66 -11.11
CA ALA A 53 0.60 4.01 -9.98
C ALA A 53 -0.52 5.01 -10.38
N ALA A 54 -0.20 6.03 -11.17
CA ALA A 54 -1.20 6.96 -11.70
C ALA A 54 -2.21 6.27 -12.62
N CYS A 55 -1.79 5.28 -13.42
CA CYS A 55 -2.71 4.45 -14.20
C CYS A 55 -3.61 3.59 -13.31
N LEU A 56 -3.06 3.02 -12.23
CA LEU A 56 -3.84 2.28 -11.25
C LEU A 56 -4.91 3.16 -10.58
N GLU A 57 -4.58 4.39 -10.16
CA GLU A 57 -5.57 5.32 -9.59
C GLU A 57 -6.70 5.68 -10.57
N LYS A 58 -6.37 5.86 -11.85
CA LYS A 58 -7.39 6.07 -12.89
C LYS A 58 -8.28 4.85 -13.04
N ALA A 59 -7.69 3.66 -13.09
CA ALA A 59 -8.45 2.42 -13.17
C ALA A 59 -9.33 2.21 -11.94
N ARG A 60 -8.87 2.60 -10.74
CA ARG A 60 -9.64 2.56 -9.48
C ARG A 60 -10.88 3.45 -9.57
N THR A 61 -10.70 4.66 -10.08
CA THR A 61 -11.81 5.59 -10.29
C THR A 61 -12.85 5.00 -11.25
N VAL A 62 -12.42 4.46 -12.39
CA VAL A 62 -13.33 3.83 -13.36
C VAL A 62 -14.00 2.59 -12.78
N ALA A 63 -13.28 1.74 -12.05
CA ALA A 63 -13.83 0.57 -11.40
C ALA A 63 -14.91 0.94 -10.38
N ALA A 64 -14.68 1.99 -9.59
CA ALA A 64 -15.65 2.50 -8.61
C ALA A 64 -16.92 3.08 -9.26
N GLU A 65 -16.79 3.77 -10.39
CA GLU A 65 -17.94 4.27 -11.17
C GLU A 65 -18.76 3.14 -11.81
N LEU A 66 -18.09 2.07 -12.26
CA LEU A 66 -18.73 0.92 -12.89
C LEU A 66 -19.27 -0.11 -11.88
N TRP A 67 -18.89 -0.01 -10.61
CA TRP A 67 -19.23 -1.03 -9.62
C TRP A 67 -20.73 -1.03 -9.34
N PRO A 68 -21.43 -2.15 -9.54
CA PRO A 68 -22.88 -2.20 -9.34
C PRO A 68 -23.23 -2.11 -7.85
N GLU A 69 -24.42 -1.58 -7.55
CA GLU A 69 -24.98 -1.68 -6.21
C GLU A 69 -25.45 -3.12 -5.92
N PRO A 70 -25.11 -3.71 -4.76
CA PRO A 70 -25.54 -5.07 -4.44
C PRO A 70 -27.06 -5.15 -4.26
N PRO A 71 -27.75 -6.09 -4.93
CA PRO A 71 -29.18 -6.29 -4.76
C PRO A 71 -29.56 -6.57 -3.31
N ALA A 72 -30.62 -5.93 -2.81
CA ALA A 72 -31.08 -6.12 -1.43
C ALA A 72 -31.37 -7.59 -1.06
N ALA A 73 -31.72 -8.43 -2.05
CA ALA A 73 -32.00 -9.85 -1.86
C ALA A 73 -30.76 -10.69 -1.49
N ILE A 74 -29.54 -10.20 -1.76
CA ILE A 74 -28.29 -10.91 -1.45
C ILE A 74 -27.48 -10.20 -0.37
N VAL A 75 -28.03 -9.16 0.24
CA VAL A 75 -27.38 -8.38 1.30
C VAL A 75 -27.94 -8.79 2.64
N ILE A 76 -27.07 -9.23 3.54
CA ILE A 76 -27.43 -9.57 4.91
C ILE A 76 -27.33 -8.33 5.78
N LYS A 77 -28.41 -8.02 6.49
CA LYS A 77 -28.55 -6.77 7.25
C LYS A 77 -28.59 -7.01 8.76
N THR A 78 -28.89 -8.22 9.22
CA THR A 78 -29.11 -8.53 10.63
C THR A 78 -28.30 -9.74 11.11
N SER A 79 -28.06 -9.83 12.42
CA SER A 79 -27.40 -11.00 13.03
C SER A 79 -28.26 -12.27 12.93
N CYS A 80 -29.59 -12.15 13.01
CA CYS A 80 -30.48 -13.31 12.84
C CYS A 80 -30.41 -13.91 11.43
N GLU A 81 -30.21 -13.07 10.41
CA GLU A 81 -29.90 -13.53 9.05
C GLU A 81 -28.49 -14.12 8.95
N GLN A 82 -27.54 -13.69 9.78
CA GLN A 82 -26.21 -14.31 9.84
C GLN A 82 -26.26 -15.71 10.47
N ASP A 83 -27.09 -15.91 11.48
CA ASP A 83 -27.22 -17.21 12.17
C ASP A 83 -27.82 -18.29 11.24
N LEU A 84 -28.62 -17.88 10.25
CA LEU A 84 -29.21 -18.76 9.23
C LEU A 84 -28.19 -19.36 8.24
N PHE A 85 -27.01 -18.74 8.10
CA PHE A 85 -25.94 -19.20 7.20
C PHE A 85 -24.59 -19.24 7.93
N GLU A 86 -24.58 -19.64 9.20
CA GLU A 86 -23.40 -19.69 10.08
C GLU A 86 -22.14 -20.21 9.34
N GLY A 87 -21.17 -19.31 9.10
CA GLY A 87 -19.86 -19.65 8.51
C GLY A 87 -19.71 -19.43 6.99
N ASP A 88 -20.77 -19.07 6.26
CA ASP A 88 -20.78 -19.03 4.78
C ASP A 88 -20.77 -17.62 4.16
N PHE A 89 -20.11 -16.66 4.81
CA PHE A 89 -20.05 -15.27 4.32
C PHE A 89 -18.66 -14.87 3.84
N GLU A 90 -18.63 -14.19 2.70
CA GLU A 90 -17.51 -13.31 2.36
C GLU A 90 -17.93 -11.86 2.64
N HIS A 91 -16.98 -11.06 3.10
CA HIS A 91 -17.20 -9.63 3.22
C HIS A 91 -17.53 -9.06 1.83
N ALA A 92 -18.43 -8.08 1.76
CA ALA A 92 -18.48 -7.22 0.59
C ALA A 92 -17.12 -6.52 0.50
N GLU A 93 -16.22 -7.12 -0.26
CA GLU A 93 -14.95 -6.54 -0.60
C GLU A 93 -15.18 -5.64 -1.81
N GLY A 94 -14.61 -4.45 -1.74
CA GLY A 94 -14.51 -3.57 -2.88
C GLY A 94 -13.59 -4.22 -3.89
N PHE A 95 -13.39 -3.53 -5.00
CA PHE A 95 -12.52 -4.00 -6.06
C PHE A 95 -11.08 -4.39 -5.57
N GLU A 96 -10.63 -3.90 -4.41
CA GLU A 96 -9.27 -4.07 -3.92
C GLU A 96 -9.08 -5.16 -2.86
N GLY A 97 -10.12 -5.91 -2.49
CA GLY A 97 -10.08 -6.73 -1.26
C GLY A 97 -10.20 -5.88 0.02
N GLU A 98 -10.28 -4.56 -0.11
CA GLU A 98 -10.66 -3.68 0.99
C GLU A 98 -12.14 -3.90 1.31
N ARG A 99 -12.44 -4.17 2.58
CA ARG A 99 -13.82 -4.27 3.06
C ARG A 99 -14.53 -2.96 2.74
N LEU A 100 -15.68 -3.02 2.08
CA LEU A 100 -16.56 -1.88 1.83
C LEU A 100 -17.17 -1.43 3.17
N TYR A 101 -16.39 -0.75 4.00
CA TYR A 101 -16.90 0.01 5.12
C TYR A 101 -17.51 1.29 4.56
N ARG A 102 -18.82 1.27 4.33
CA ARG A 102 -19.57 2.52 4.22
C ARG A 102 -20.05 2.91 5.61
N ASP A 103 -19.53 4.04 6.08
CA ASP A 103 -20.12 4.75 7.21
C ASP A 103 -21.60 5.03 6.95
N VAL A 104 -22.45 4.77 7.94
CA VAL A 104 -23.89 5.04 7.83
C VAL A 104 -24.20 6.31 8.60
N VAL A 105 -24.87 7.25 7.96
CA VAL A 105 -25.39 8.44 8.64
C VAL A 105 -26.73 8.07 9.27
N GLY A 106 -26.80 8.08 10.59
CA GLY A 106 -28.04 7.84 11.33
C GLY A 106 -29.04 8.96 11.13
N THR A 107 -30.29 8.71 11.52
CA THR A 107 -31.36 9.73 11.48
C THR A 107 -31.10 10.93 12.39
N ASP A 108 -30.12 10.83 13.30
CA ASP A 108 -29.62 11.92 14.13
C ASP A 108 -28.50 12.75 13.46
N GLY A 109 -28.17 12.45 12.20
CA GLY A 109 -27.15 13.13 11.42
C GLY A 109 -25.71 12.73 11.78
N LYS A 110 -25.51 11.74 12.66
CA LYS A 110 -24.16 11.26 13.01
C LYS A 110 -23.72 10.12 12.11
N THR A 111 -22.44 10.15 11.78
CA THR A 111 -21.77 9.12 11.00
C THR A 111 -21.33 8.00 11.93
N TYR A 112 -21.87 6.80 11.76
CA TYR A 112 -21.52 5.62 12.53
C TYR A 112 -20.61 4.72 11.69
N PRO A 113 -19.43 4.32 12.21
CA PRO A 113 -18.66 3.24 11.61
C PRO A 113 -19.55 1.99 11.67
N ASN A 114 -19.97 1.52 10.50
CA ASN A 114 -21.00 0.50 10.42
C ASN A 114 -20.49 -0.82 11.03
N ALA A 115 -21.08 -1.25 12.14
CA ALA A 115 -20.92 -2.60 12.66
C ALA A 115 -21.65 -3.64 11.77
N VAL A 116 -22.55 -3.18 10.89
CA VAL A 116 -23.15 -4.03 9.86
C VAL A 116 -22.13 -4.19 8.74
N ARG A 117 -21.29 -5.22 8.87
CA ARG A 117 -20.57 -5.81 7.74
C ARG A 117 -21.62 -6.06 6.66
N LEU A 118 -21.56 -5.32 5.55
CA LEU A 118 -22.31 -5.70 4.35
C LEU A 118 -21.74 -7.05 3.92
N LEU A 119 -22.44 -8.13 4.23
CA LEU A 119 -22.11 -9.46 3.75
C LEU A 119 -22.97 -9.67 2.51
N VAL A 120 -22.33 -9.98 1.39
CA VAL A 120 -23.02 -10.28 0.14
C VAL A 120 -22.95 -11.78 -0.08
N LEU A 121 -24.11 -12.41 -0.22
CA LEU A 121 -24.23 -13.83 -0.49
C LEU A 121 -23.68 -14.14 -1.88
N LYS A 122 -22.71 -15.05 -1.95
CA LYS A 122 -22.13 -15.54 -3.20
C LYS A 122 -22.99 -16.65 -3.80
N SER A 123 -23.01 -16.72 -5.13
CA SER A 123 -23.88 -17.65 -5.84
C SER A 123 -23.50 -19.12 -5.61
N ASP A 124 -22.22 -19.44 -5.48
CA ASP A 124 -21.70 -20.79 -5.20
C ASP A 124 -22.08 -21.29 -3.80
N ARG A 125 -22.01 -20.41 -2.79
CA ARG A 125 -22.43 -20.71 -1.41
C ARG A 125 -23.92 -20.94 -1.30
N LEU A 126 -24.73 -20.06 -1.91
CA LEU A 126 -26.17 -20.25 -1.97
C LEU A 126 -26.56 -21.55 -2.69
N GLN A 127 -25.79 -21.97 -3.70
CA GLN A 127 -26.00 -23.27 -4.37
C GLN A 127 -25.71 -24.45 -3.45
N GLN A 128 -24.64 -24.39 -2.64
CA GLN A 128 -24.34 -25.42 -1.64
C GLN A 128 -25.46 -25.50 -0.60
N PHE A 129 -25.96 -24.37 -0.13
CA PHE A 129 -27.05 -24.32 0.83
C PHE A 129 -28.36 -24.89 0.24
N LEU A 130 -28.71 -24.52 -1.00
CA LEU A 130 -29.86 -25.11 -1.70
C LEU A 130 -29.73 -26.63 -1.86
N ALA A 131 -28.52 -27.15 -2.08
CA ALA A 131 -28.29 -28.59 -2.13
C ALA A 131 -28.56 -29.27 -0.77
N GLN A 132 -28.09 -28.67 0.33
CA GLN A 132 -28.36 -29.17 1.69
C GLN A 132 -29.86 -29.21 2.02
N VAL A 133 -30.62 -28.18 1.62
CA VAL A 133 -32.09 -28.14 1.78
C VAL A 133 -32.77 -29.31 1.05
N ARG A 134 -32.27 -29.66 -0.14
CA ARG A 134 -32.80 -30.76 -0.95
C ARG A 134 -32.41 -32.14 -0.44
N ASP A 135 -31.21 -32.27 0.11
CA ASP A 135 -30.67 -33.55 0.59
C ASP A 135 -31.26 -33.97 1.95
N SER A 136 -31.82 -33.03 2.72
CA SER A 136 -32.37 -33.30 4.07
C SER A 136 -33.76 -32.68 4.28
N PRO A 137 -34.78 -33.12 3.54
CA PRO A 137 -36.10 -32.48 3.53
C PRO A 137 -36.76 -32.39 4.91
N ASP A 138 -36.60 -33.41 5.75
CA ASP A 138 -37.22 -33.47 7.09
C ASP A 138 -36.62 -32.46 8.09
N ALA A 139 -35.45 -31.87 7.79
CA ALA A 139 -34.79 -30.91 8.66
C ALA A 139 -35.29 -29.47 8.48
N TRP A 140 -36.10 -29.20 7.44
CA TRP A 140 -36.45 -27.84 7.00
C TRP A 140 -37.95 -27.51 7.14
N GLY A 141 -38.65 -28.18 8.06
CA GLY A 141 -40.04 -27.89 8.38
C GLY A 141 -41.04 -28.60 7.46
N SER A 142 -42.16 -27.95 7.15
CA SER A 142 -43.19 -28.54 6.29
C SER A 142 -42.77 -28.54 4.82
N ASP A 143 -43.43 -29.36 3.99
CA ASP A 143 -43.20 -29.37 2.54
C ASP A 143 -43.43 -28.00 1.90
N GLU A 144 -44.43 -27.25 2.39
CA GLU A 144 -44.73 -25.90 1.90
C GLU A 144 -43.64 -24.90 2.28
N ASP A 145 -43.16 -24.94 3.53
CA ASP A 145 -42.07 -24.06 4.00
C ASP A 145 -40.77 -24.33 3.24
N ARG A 146 -40.45 -25.60 3.00
CA ARG A 146 -39.30 -26.01 2.21
C ARG A 146 -39.40 -25.53 0.76
N GLN A 147 -40.55 -25.72 0.11
CA GLN A 147 -40.75 -25.26 -1.28
C GLN A 147 -40.58 -23.74 -1.39
N LYS A 148 -41.08 -22.99 -0.40
CA LYS A 148 -40.90 -21.55 -0.32
C LYS A 148 -39.42 -21.18 -0.16
N LEU A 149 -38.71 -21.83 0.76
CA LEU A 149 -37.27 -21.61 0.96
C LEU A 149 -36.45 -21.92 -0.30
N GLU A 150 -36.75 -23.03 -0.99
CA GLU A 150 -36.08 -23.37 -2.25
C GLU A 150 -36.32 -22.31 -3.33
N ALA A 151 -37.55 -21.79 -3.43
CA ALA A 151 -37.88 -20.73 -4.38
C ALA A 151 -37.14 -19.43 -4.06
N ASP A 152 -37.09 -19.05 -2.79
CA ASP A 152 -36.37 -17.86 -2.30
C ASP A 152 -34.86 -17.99 -2.57
N LEU A 153 -34.24 -19.12 -2.23
CA LEU A 153 -32.83 -19.39 -2.51
C LEU A 153 -32.54 -19.38 -4.01
N THR A 154 -33.41 -19.94 -4.83
CA THR A 154 -33.26 -19.91 -6.30
C THR A 154 -33.27 -18.47 -6.82
N ALA A 155 -34.15 -17.61 -6.30
CA ALA A 155 -34.19 -16.20 -6.66
C ALA A 155 -32.93 -15.45 -6.20
N GLN A 156 -32.43 -15.73 -4.98
CA GLN A 156 -31.19 -15.15 -4.47
C GLN A 156 -29.97 -15.58 -5.28
N ILE A 157 -29.86 -16.86 -5.66
CA ILE A 157 -28.78 -17.36 -6.54
C ILE A 157 -28.79 -16.62 -7.88
N ALA A 158 -29.97 -16.41 -8.48
CA ALA A 158 -30.07 -15.67 -9.73
C ALA A 158 -29.64 -14.20 -9.58
N ALA A 159 -30.00 -13.55 -8.47
CA ALA A 159 -29.56 -12.19 -8.16
C ALA A 159 -28.04 -12.12 -7.94
N ALA A 160 -27.47 -13.04 -7.17
CA ALA A 160 -26.03 -13.14 -6.90
C ALA A 160 -25.24 -13.31 -8.21
N LYS A 161 -25.65 -14.23 -9.09
CA LYS A 161 -24.99 -14.44 -10.39
C LYS A 161 -24.99 -13.19 -11.27
N ARG A 162 -26.10 -12.45 -11.32
CA ARG A 162 -26.18 -11.20 -12.09
C ARG A 162 -25.25 -10.15 -11.51
N TYR A 163 -25.22 -10.01 -10.18
CA TYR A 163 -24.34 -9.08 -9.50
C TYR A 163 -22.86 -9.44 -9.70
N GLU A 164 -22.49 -10.69 -9.51
CA GLU A 164 -21.12 -11.19 -9.74
C GLU A 164 -20.66 -10.98 -11.19
N ALA A 165 -21.54 -11.25 -12.17
CA ALA A 165 -21.24 -10.98 -13.57
C ALA A 165 -21.06 -9.48 -13.86
N ALA A 166 -21.86 -8.61 -13.24
CA ALA A 166 -21.72 -7.17 -13.35
C ALA A 166 -20.42 -6.67 -12.71
N CYS A 167 -20.05 -7.19 -11.54
CA CYS A 167 -18.74 -6.92 -10.92
C CYS A 167 -17.60 -7.38 -11.83
N ALA A 168 -17.64 -8.61 -12.34
CA ALA A 168 -16.62 -9.12 -13.26
C ALA A 168 -16.48 -8.24 -14.52
N ASN A 169 -17.61 -7.74 -15.05
CA ASN A 169 -17.60 -6.81 -16.17
C ASN A 169 -16.98 -5.45 -15.80
N ALA A 170 -17.27 -4.91 -14.61
CA ALA A 170 -16.66 -3.69 -14.11
C ALA A 170 -15.12 -3.84 -13.98
N ILE A 171 -14.65 -4.99 -13.48
CA ILE A 171 -13.22 -5.33 -13.39
C ILE A 171 -12.58 -5.36 -14.78
N ALA A 172 -13.19 -6.10 -15.71
CA ALA A 172 -12.68 -6.23 -17.07
C ALA A 172 -12.63 -4.87 -17.79
N THR A 173 -13.69 -4.07 -17.65
CA THR A 173 -13.83 -2.78 -18.35
C THR A 173 -12.89 -1.71 -17.79
N SER A 174 -12.70 -1.68 -16.47
CA SER A 174 -11.80 -0.70 -15.83
C SER A 174 -10.32 -0.97 -16.09
N GLY A 175 -9.94 -2.17 -16.57
CA GLY A 175 -8.55 -2.53 -16.83
C GLY A 175 -7.68 -2.61 -15.57
N ILE A 176 -8.32 -2.65 -14.42
CA ILE A 176 -7.66 -2.44 -13.13
C ILE A 176 -6.77 -3.60 -12.70
N THR A 177 -7.08 -4.83 -13.11
CA THR A 177 -6.20 -5.99 -12.91
C THR A 177 -4.84 -5.75 -13.57
N ALA A 178 -4.84 -5.37 -14.85
CA ALA A 178 -3.62 -5.08 -15.59
C ALA A 178 -2.87 -3.86 -15.01
N ALA A 179 -3.59 -2.83 -14.56
CA ALA A 179 -2.98 -1.67 -13.91
C ALA A 179 -2.32 -2.04 -12.56
N LYS A 180 -2.95 -2.93 -11.79
CA LYS A 180 -2.42 -3.44 -10.52
C LYS A 180 -1.16 -4.29 -10.75
N GLU A 181 -1.20 -5.19 -11.71
CA GLU A 181 -0.03 -5.99 -12.14
C GLU A 181 1.11 -5.10 -12.59
N ALA A 182 0.85 -4.11 -13.45
CA ALA A 182 1.87 -3.17 -13.91
C ALA A 182 2.49 -2.36 -12.76
N ALA A 183 1.67 -1.82 -11.84
CA ALA A 183 2.17 -1.10 -10.68
C ALA A 183 3.03 -2.00 -9.77
N HIS A 184 2.60 -3.25 -9.56
CA HIS A 184 3.32 -4.26 -8.79
C HIS A 184 4.68 -4.61 -9.42
N ASP A 185 4.72 -4.87 -10.73
CA ASP A 185 5.96 -5.19 -11.44
C ASP A 185 6.96 -4.04 -11.36
N ARG A 186 6.50 -2.79 -11.49
CA ARG A 186 7.36 -1.61 -11.35
C ARG A 186 7.84 -1.41 -9.91
N ALA A 187 6.99 -1.64 -8.92
CA ALA A 187 7.40 -1.63 -7.51
C ALA A 187 8.48 -2.68 -7.21
N SER A 188 8.30 -3.90 -7.73
CA SER A 188 9.30 -4.98 -7.63
C SER A 188 10.63 -4.60 -8.30
N ALA A 189 10.60 -3.87 -9.42
CA ALA A 189 11.81 -3.36 -10.07
C ALA A 189 12.54 -2.29 -9.23
N VAL A 190 11.81 -1.40 -8.54
CA VAL A 190 12.41 -0.44 -7.59
C VAL A 190 13.03 -1.18 -6.41
N TYR A 191 12.35 -2.19 -5.88
CA TYR A 191 12.88 -3.02 -4.79
C TYR A 191 14.16 -3.76 -5.18
N ALA A 192 14.19 -4.38 -6.35
CA ALA A 192 15.39 -5.04 -6.86
C ALA A 192 16.57 -4.05 -7.00
N LEU A 193 16.29 -2.81 -7.45
CA LEU A 193 17.33 -1.79 -7.58
C LEU A 193 17.90 -1.34 -6.23
N LEU A 194 17.05 -1.19 -5.19
CA LEU A 194 17.52 -0.90 -3.83
C LEU A 194 18.52 -1.97 -3.34
N PHE A 195 18.26 -3.25 -3.61
CA PHE A 195 19.20 -4.32 -3.26
C PHE A 195 20.54 -4.19 -4.00
N GLU A 196 20.53 -3.84 -5.28
CA GLU A 196 21.78 -3.60 -6.02
C GLU A 196 22.56 -2.41 -5.46
N VAL A 197 21.87 -1.28 -5.19
CA VAL A 197 22.48 -0.08 -4.57
C VAL A 197 23.14 -0.44 -3.23
N ARG A 198 22.49 -1.28 -2.40
CA ARG A 198 23.01 -1.72 -1.10
C ARG A 198 24.29 -2.56 -1.18
N LYS A 199 24.59 -3.19 -2.31
CA LYS A 199 25.86 -3.92 -2.50
C LYS A 199 27.06 -2.98 -2.59
N HIS A 200 26.83 -1.69 -2.84
CA HIS A 200 27.86 -0.66 -2.90
C HIS A 200 27.92 0.12 -1.59
N VAL A 201 29.13 0.27 -1.04
CA VAL A 201 29.37 1.12 0.13
C VAL A 201 29.62 2.55 -0.36
N PRO A 202 28.76 3.54 -0.03
CA PRO A 202 28.97 4.92 -0.43
C PRO A 202 30.29 5.47 0.13
N ARG A 203 31.09 6.12 -0.73
CA ARG A 203 32.35 6.76 -0.32
C ARG A 203 32.28 8.28 -0.34
N THR A 204 31.26 8.81 -1.03
CA THR A 204 31.06 10.24 -1.25
C THR A 204 29.64 10.66 -0.86
N VAL A 205 29.42 11.98 -0.80
CA VAL A 205 28.07 12.56 -0.65
C VAL A 205 27.15 12.15 -1.80
N ALA A 206 27.68 12.01 -3.03
CA ALA A 206 26.88 11.56 -4.17
C ALA A 206 26.33 10.14 -3.97
N GLY A 207 27.18 9.19 -3.54
CA GLY A 207 26.75 7.83 -3.23
C GLY A 207 25.73 7.76 -2.10
N MET A 208 25.86 8.64 -1.10
CA MET A 208 24.89 8.77 -0.01
C MET A 208 23.53 9.23 -0.49
N LEU A 209 23.50 10.24 -1.36
CA LEU A 209 22.26 10.74 -1.95
C LEU A 209 21.59 9.67 -2.81
N ILE A 210 22.36 8.87 -3.56
CA ILE A 210 21.81 7.75 -4.33
C ILE A 210 21.16 6.70 -3.41
N LEU A 211 21.84 6.30 -2.32
CA LEU A 211 21.27 5.38 -1.34
C LEU A 211 19.99 5.94 -0.71
N ALA A 212 20.00 7.22 -0.27
CA ALA A 212 18.83 7.86 0.32
C ALA A 212 17.64 7.92 -0.65
N ARG A 213 17.88 8.24 -1.92
CA ARG A 213 16.85 8.25 -2.96
C ARG A 213 16.29 6.86 -3.23
N ALA A 214 17.15 5.83 -3.27
CA ALA A 214 16.71 4.45 -3.47
C ALA A 214 15.79 3.98 -2.34
N ILE A 215 16.12 4.34 -1.10
CA ILE A 215 15.29 4.08 0.08
C ILE A 215 13.95 4.80 -0.03
N ALA A 216 13.96 6.10 -0.38
CA ALA A 216 12.73 6.88 -0.53
C ALA A 216 11.83 6.34 -1.67
N ALA A 217 12.42 5.95 -2.80
CA ALA A 217 11.68 5.35 -3.91
C ALA A 217 11.06 4.00 -3.52
N PHE A 218 11.77 3.19 -2.73
CA PHE A 218 11.24 1.93 -2.20
C PHE A 218 10.07 2.16 -1.24
N ASP A 219 10.19 3.12 -0.31
CA ASP A 219 9.12 3.48 0.62
C ASP A 219 7.88 3.99 -0.12
N GLU A 220 8.07 4.81 -1.16
CA GLU A 220 7.00 5.24 -2.05
C GLU A 220 6.32 4.06 -2.77
N ALA A 221 7.07 3.00 -3.09
CA ALA A 221 6.56 1.81 -3.78
C ALA A 221 5.87 0.78 -2.88
N GLN A 222 5.93 0.93 -1.55
CA GLN A 222 5.39 0.00 -0.56
C GLN A 222 3.88 0.08 -0.19
N PRO A 223 3.09 1.14 -0.46
CA PRO A 223 1.87 1.40 0.32
C PRO A 223 0.74 0.34 0.22
N ASN A 224 0.77 -0.58 -0.75
CA ASN A 224 -0.32 -1.54 -1.01
C ASN A 224 0.04 -3.02 -0.82
N TYR A 225 1.20 -3.36 -0.25
CA TYR A 225 1.54 -4.77 0.03
C TYR A 225 0.88 -5.31 1.32
N ALA A 226 0.20 -4.44 2.09
CA ALA A 226 -0.36 -4.78 3.40
C ALA A 226 -1.78 -5.37 3.31
N GLY A 227 -1.90 -6.55 2.69
CA GLY A 227 -3.02 -7.48 2.92
C GLY A 227 -2.85 -8.34 4.19
N GLY A 228 -1.70 -8.26 4.86
CA GLY A 228 -1.44 -8.96 6.11
C GLY A 228 -0.47 -8.14 6.93
N GLY A 229 -0.84 -7.83 8.16
CA GLY A 229 -0.18 -6.84 9.00
C GLY A 229 1.32 -7.07 9.15
N GLU A 230 2.10 -6.10 8.69
CA GLU A 230 3.32 -5.64 9.34
C GLU A 230 3.79 -4.36 8.63
N ARG A 231 3.34 -3.20 9.13
CA ARG A 231 4.00 -1.90 8.90
C ARG A 231 5.38 -1.85 9.60
N ALA A 232 6.15 -2.94 9.58
CA ALA A 232 7.39 -3.09 10.36
C ALA A 232 8.66 -2.68 9.59
N GLY A 233 8.58 -2.42 8.28
CA GLY A 233 9.75 -2.11 7.44
C GLY A 233 10.38 -0.73 7.65
N GLY A 234 9.60 0.25 8.15
CA GLY A 234 10.06 1.65 8.32
C GLY A 234 11.19 1.82 9.33
N HIS A 235 11.43 0.84 10.21
CA HIS A 235 12.44 0.94 11.26
C HIS A 235 13.84 0.44 10.86
N ILE A 236 13.98 -0.29 9.75
CA ILE A 236 15.28 -0.90 9.37
C ILE A 236 16.14 0.09 8.56
N LEU A 237 15.54 1.03 7.85
CA LEU A 237 16.23 1.86 6.84
C LEU A 237 16.96 3.08 7.43
N GLY A 238 16.48 3.64 8.56
CA GLY A 238 17.14 4.76 9.23
C GLY A 238 18.55 4.44 9.73
N ARG A 239 18.79 3.19 10.17
CA ARG A 239 20.09 2.74 10.66
C ARG A 239 21.15 2.67 9.56
N GLU A 240 20.76 2.22 8.37
CA GLU A 240 21.69 2.15 7.25
C GLU A 240 22.08 3.53 6.74
N LEU A 241 21.11 4.45 6.66
CA LEU A 241 21.40 5.83 6.30
C LEU A 241 22.36 6.48 7.32
N ALA A 242 22.09 6.30 8.62
CA ALA A 242 22.97 6.81 9.68
C ALA A 242 24.40 6.24 9.60
N ASN A 243 24.55 4.92 9.42
CA ASN A 243 25.86 4.28 9.26
C ASN A 243 26.62 4.78 8.03
N ALA A 244 25.90 5.05 6.94
CA ALA A 244 26.51 5.54 5.72
C ALA A 244 26.93 7.02 5.85
N VAL A 245 26.15 7.87 6.54
CA VAL A 245 26.55 9.25 6.90
C VAL A 245 27.84 9.26 7.72
N LEU A 246 27.92 8.42 8.77
CA LEU A 246 29.12 8.32 9.62
C LEU A 246 30.38 7.94 8.82
N ARG A 247 30.25 7.05 7.83
CA ARG A 247 31.38 6.68 6.95
C ARG A 247 31.86 7.83 6.08
N VAL A 248 30.95 8.61 5.49
CA VAL A 248 31.33 9.77 4.69
C VAL A 248 31.94 10.88 5.54
N ALA A 249 31.44 11.09 6.76
CA ALA A 249 32.05 12.01 7.71
C ALA A 249 33.50 11.60 8.06
N ALA A 250 33.76 10.30 8.22
CA ALA A 250 35.11 9.78 8.52
C ALA A 250 36.09 9.85 7.34
N THR A 251 35.63 9.95 6.10
CA THR A 251 36.50 10.09 4.91
C THR A 251 36.72 11.56 4.51
N THR A 252 35.96 12.49 5.08
CA THR A 252 36.04 13.92 4.78
C THR A 252 36.68 14.74 5.91
N ALA A 253 36.83 14.17 7.10
CA ALA A 253 37.59 14.69 8.24
C ALA A 253 39.07 14.29 8.18
#